data_AF-A0A8C8FQA6-F1
#
_entry.id   AF-A0A8C8FQA6-F1
#
_cell.length_a   1.000
_cell.length_b   1.000
_cell.length_c   1.000
_cell.angle_alpha   90.00
_cell.angle_beta   90.00
_cell.angle_gamma   90.00
#
_symmetry.space_group_name_H-M   'P 1'
#
loop_
_entity.id
_entity.type
_entity.pdbx_description
1 polymer ?
#
loop_
_entity_poly.entity_id
_entity_poly.type
_entity_poly.pdbx_seq_one_letter_code
_entity_poly.pdbx_strand_id
1 'polypeptide(L)'
;MAGRLPACVVDCGTGYTKIGYAGNTEPQFIVPSCIAIKESAKVGDQAQRRMTKGVDDLDFYIGDEAIDKPNYATKWPIRHGIVDDWDLMERFMEQVIFKYLRAEPEDHYFLLTEPPLNTPENREYTAEIMFESFNVPGLYIAVQVKQQRSVVLHH
;
A
#
# COMPACT_ATOMS: atom_id res chain seq x y z
N MET A 1 -5.13 30.36 12.74
CA MET A 1 -4.32 29.48 11.88
C MET A 1 -5.08 28.18 11.75
N ALA A 2 -5.49 27.79 10.54
CA ALA A 2 -5.96 26.42 10.35
C ALA A 2 -4.78 25.50 10.70
N GLY A 3 -4.96 24.62 11.68
CA GLY A 3 -3.93 23.65 12.04
C GLY A 3 -3.62 22.78 10.84
N ARG A 4 -2.34 22.49 10.59
CA ARG A 4 -1.91 21.51 9.59
C ARG A 4 -2.64 20.18 9.85
N LEU A 5 -3.25 19.60 8.82
CA LEU A 5 -3.93 18.30 8.91
C LEU A 5 -2.92 17.23 9.40
N PRO A 6 -3.37 16.21 10.15
CA PRO A 6 -2.47 15.19 10.68
C PRO A 6 -1.82 14.39 9.54
N ALA A 7 -0.56 14.00 9.72
CA ALA A 7 0.14 13.15 8.75
C ALA A 7 -0.55 11.78 8.63
N CYS A 8 -0.54 11.19 7.43
CA CYS A 8 -0.95 9.82 7.18
C CYS A 8 0.18 8.86 7.60
N VAL A 9 -0.17 7.76 8.25
CA VAL A 9 0.75 6.72 8.72
C VAL A 9 0.31 5.39 8.13
N VAL A 10 1.20 4.76 7.35
CA VAL A 10 0.93 3.47 6.71
C VAL A 10 2.09 2.52 6.95
N ASP A 11 1.81 1.43 7.67
CA ASP A 11 2.74 0.32 7.90
C ASP A 11 2.32 -0.87 7.03
N CYS A 12 3.02 -1.06 5.92
CA CYS A 12 2.80 -2.13 4.95
C CYS A 12 3.59 -3.39 5.32
N GLY A 13 2.94 -4.31 6.05
CA GLY A 13 3.51 -5.61 6.39
C GLY A 13 3.27 -6.68 5.31
N THR A 14 3.93 -7.83 5.41
CA THR A 14 3.70 -8.97 4.48
C THR A 14 2.29 -9.53 4.58
N GLY A 15 1.73 -9.62 5.78
CA GLY A 15 0.38 -10.16 6.00
C GLY A 15 -0.69 -9.08 6.08
N TYR A 16 -0.39 -7.98 6.79
CA TYR A 16 -1.36 -6.93 7.07
C TYR A 16 -0.73 -5.54 6.96
N THR A 17 -1.50 -4.62 6.38
CA THR A 17 -1.23 -3.20 6.33
C THR A 17 -2.03 -2.49 7.41
N LYS A 18 -1.36 -1.65 8.19
CA LYS A 18 -1.97 -0.81 9.22
C LYS A 18 -2.02 0.62 8.71
N ILE A 19 -3.18 1.25 8.81
CA ILE A 19 -3.48 2.52 8.15
C ILE A 19 -4.12 3.46 9.17
N GLY A 20 -3.65 4.70 9.23
CA GLY A 20 -4.30 5.73 10.02
C GLY A 20 -3.63 7.09 9.93
N TYR A 21 -4.04 8.00 10.80
CA TYR A 21 -3.49 9.34 10.96
C TYR A 21 -2.67 9.44 12.24
N ALA A 22 -1.59 10.22 12.17
CA ALA A 22 -0.75 10.55 13.31
C ALA A 22 -1.57 11.21 14.43
N GLY A 23 -1.21 10.90 15.67
CA GLY A 23 -1.90 11.39 16.88
C GLY A 23 -2.91 10.40 17.45
N ASN A 24 -3.37 9.42 16.67
CA ASN A 24 -4.19 8.32 17.19
C ASN A 24 -3.33 7.27 17.90
N THR A 25 -3.90 6.62 18.93
CA THR A 25 -3.23 5.55 19.69
C THR A 25 -3.16 4.23 18.93
N GLU A 26 -4.17 3.96 18.08
CA GLU A 26 -4.30 2.73 17.30
C GLU A 26 -4.51 3.06 15.82
N PRO A 27 -4.10 2.17 14.89
CA PRO A 27 -4.44 2.33 13.48
C PRO A 27 -5.96 2.28 13.30
N GLN A 28 -6.48 3.09 12.39
CA GLN A 28 -7.91 3.12 12.09
C GLN A 28 -8.35 1.91 11.28
N PHE A 29 -7.43 1.35 10.48
CA PHE A 29 -7.66 0.12 9.74
C PHE A 29 -6.45 -0.80 9.86
N ILE A 30 -6.72 -2.09 9.95
CA ILE A 30 -5.74 -3.16 9.79
C ILE A 30 -6.34 -4.10 8.75
N VAL A 31 -5.76 -4.13 7.57
CA VAL A 31 -6.30 -4.88 6.42
C VAL A 31 -5.26 -5.87 5.89
N PRO A 32 -5.67 -7.01 5.33
CA PRO A 32 -4.76 -7.90 4.62
C PRO A 32 -3.97 -7.16 3.53
N SER A 33 -2.66 -7.40 3.44
CA SER A 33 -1.77 -6.80 2.44
C SER A 33 -1.90 -7.47 1.07
N CYS A 34 -3.13 -7.60 0.58
CA CYS A 34 -3.45 -8.25 -0.68
C CYS A 34 -4.31 -7.37 -1.57
N ILE A 35 -4.20 -7.63 -2.87
CA ILE A 35 -4.95 -6.98 -3.94
C ILE A 35 -5.55 -8.05 -4.85
N ALA A 36 -6.83 -7.94 -5.17
CA ALA A 36 -7.53 -8.80 -6.10
C ALA A 36 -7.72 -8.08 -7.43
N ILE A 37 -7.16 -8.64 -8.49
CA ILE A 37 -7.22 -8.10 -9.85
C ILE A 37 -7.94 -9.07 -10.77
N LYS A 38 -8.63 -8.56 -11.81
CA LYS A 38 -9.12 -9.42 -12.88
C LYS A 38 -7.96 -10.03 -13.65
N GLU A 39 -7.94 -11.34 -13.78
CA GLU A 39 -7.09 -11.97 -14.79
C GLU A 39 -7.69 -11.65 -16.16
N SER A 40 -7.01 -10.80 -16.94
CA SER A 40 -7.45 -10.50 -18.30
C SER A 40 -7.51 -11.82 -19.08
N ALA A 41 -8.72 -12.20 -19.50
CA ALA A 41 -8.91 -13.38 -20.32
C ALA A 41 -8.04 -13.24 -21.58
N LYS A 42 -7.10 -14.18 -21.79
CA LYS A 42 -6.16 -14.15 -22.92
C LYS A 42 -6.81 -14.29 -24.30
N VAL A 43 -8.14 -14.27 -24.40
CA VAL A 43 -8.89 -14.53 -25.63
C VAL A 43 -9.76 -13.33 -25.95
N GLY A 44 -9.33 -12.51 -26.91
CA GLY A 44 -10.13 -11.38 -27.39
C GLY A 44 -9.33 -10.23 -28.00
N ASP A 45 -9.91 -9.67 -29.06
CA ASP A 45 -9.36 -8.80 -30.09
C ASP A 45 -8.54 -7.59 -29.59
N GLN A 46 -7.38 -7.34 -30.20
CA GLN A 46 -6.41 -6.32 -29.76
C GLN A 46 -6.96 -4.89 -29.85
N ALA A 47 -7.98 -4.65 -30.69
CA ALA A 47 -8.59 -3.35 -30.89
C ALA A 47 -9.43 -2.88 -29.69
N GLN A 48 -10.08 -3.79 -28.97
CA GLN A 48 -10.94 -3.46 -27.82
C GLN A 48 -10.14 -3.17 -26.55
N ARG A 49 -8.90 -3.69 -26.45
CA ARG A 49 -7.99 -3.48 -25.30
C ARG A 49 -7.54 -2.03 -25.12
N ARG A 50 -7.50 -1.21 -26.18
CA ARG A 50 -7.01 0.17 -26.08
C ARG A 50 -8.02 1.13 -25.44
N MET A 51 -9.33 0.86 -25.58
CA MET A 51 -10.39 1.66 -24.96
C MET A 51 -10.75 1.20 -23.54
N THR A 52 -10.57 -0.08 -23.21
CA THR A 52 -10.91 -0.67 -21.90
C THR A 52 -9.77 -0.61 -20.88
N LYS A 53 -8.52 -0.50 -21.34
CA LYS A 53 -7.32 -0.42 -20.47
C LYS A 53 -7.45 0.60 -19.32
N GLY A 54 -7.98 1.79 -19.60
CA GLY A 54 -8.09 2.85 -18.59
C GLY A 54 -9.14 2.59 -17.50
N VAL A 55 -10.12 1.71 -17.73
CA VAL A 55 -11.17 1.39 -16.75
C VAL A 55 -10.88 0.06 -16.06
N ASP A 56 -10.27 -0.89 -16.77
CA ASP A 56 -9.85 -2.18 -16.22
C ASP A 56 -8.74 -2.03 -15.18
N ASP A 57 -7.88 -1.00 -15.30
CA ASP A 57 -6.83 -0.73 -14.32
C ASP A 57 -7.38 -0.29 -12.95
N LEU A 58 -8.62 0.23 -12.90
CA LEU A 58 -9.33 0.64 -11.68
C LEU A 58 -10.21 -0.47 -11.09
N ASP A 59 -10.37 -1.60 -11.79
CA ASP A 59 -11.22 -2.71 -11.35
C ASP A 59 -10.42 -3.71 -10.48
N PHE A 60 -10.15 -3.29 -9.25
CA PHE A 60 -9.48 -4.10 -8.25
C PHE A 60 -10.04 -3.86 -6.84
N TYR A 61 -9.73 -4.78 -5.93
CA TYR A 61 -10.07 -4.67 -4.52
C TYR A 61 -8.82 -4.88 -3.67
N ILE A 62 -8.74 -4.27 -2.49
CA ILE A 62 -7.68 -4.56 -1.51
C ILE A 62 -8.25 -4.94 -0.14
N GLY A 63 -7.41 -5.52 0.71
CA GLY A 63 -7.80 -5.86 2.08
C GLY A 63 -8.78 -7.03 2.13
N ASP A 64 -9.73 -6.99 3.06
CA ASP A 64 -10.69 -8.09 3.25
C ASP A 64 -11.57 -8.32 2.02
N GLU A 65 -11.87 -7.26 1.26
CA GLU A 65 -12.65 -7.36 0.02
C GLU A 65 -11.91 -8.06 -1.13
N ALA A 66 -10.59 -8.21 -1.02
CA ALA A 66 -9.77 -8.91 -2.00
C ALA A 66 -9.65 -10.41 -1.72
N ILE A 67 -9.97 -10.83 -0.49
CA ILE A 67 -9.95 -12.24 -0.10
C ILE A 67 -11.15 -12.95 -0.73
N ASP A 68 -10.88 -14.06 -1.41
CA ASP A 68 -11.90 -14.94 -2.02
C ASP A 68 -12.88 -14.22 -2.97
N LYS A 69 -12.48 -13.08 -3.55
CA LYS A 69 -13.31 -12.31 -4.47
C LYS A 69 -13.57 -13.12 -5.76
N PRO A 70 -14.83 -13.50 -6.07
CA PRO A 70 -15.11 -14.35 -7.22
C PRO A 70 -14.71 -13.69 -8.55
N ASN A 71 -14.05 -14.46 -9.43
CA ASN A 71 -13.53 -14.01 -10.73
C ASN A 71 -12.33 -13.04 -10.67
N TYR A 72 -11.71 -12.87 -9.50
CA TYR A 72 -10.46 -12.11 -9.36
C TYR A 72 -9.36 -13.04 -8.84
N ALA A 73 -8.12 -12.73 -9.17
CA ALA A 73 -6.95 -13.39 -8.61
C ALA A 73 -6.36 -12.52 -7.48
N THR A 74 -6.37 -13.05 -6.26
CA THR A 74 -5.71 -12.42 -5.11
C THR A 74 -4.20 -12.53 -5.24
N LYS A 75 -3.51 -11.40 -5.15
CA LYS A 75 -2.06 -11.25 -5.20
C LYS A 75 -1.57 -10.58 -3.92
N TRP A 76 -0.31 -10.88 -3.57
CA TRP A 76 0.35 -10.39 -2.37
C TRP A 76 1.62 -9.64 -2.81
N PRO A 77 1.55 -8.29 -2.97
CA PRO A 77 2.64 -7.51 -3.55
C PRO A 77 3.87 -7.41 -2.62
N ILE A 78 3.72 -7.78 -1.35
CA ILE A 78 4.81 -7.75 -0.35
C ILE A 78 5.17 -9.17 0.03
N ARG A 79 6.42 -9.57 -0.16
CA ARG A 79 6.97 -10.87 0.25
C ARG A 79 8.16 -10.68 1.17
N HIS A 80 8.15 -11.36 2.32
CA HIS A 80 9.22 -11.27 3.32
C HIS A 80 9.56 -9.82 3.77
N GLY A 81 8.56 -8.93 3.73
CA GLY A 81 8.67 -7.51 4.09
C GLY A 81 9.11 -6.58 2.96
N ILE A 82 9.42 -7.12 1.78
CA ILE A 82 9.89 -6.36 0.62
C ILE A 82 8.79 -6.36 -0.46
N VAL A 83 8.63 -5.22 -1.14
CA VAL A 83 7.74 -5.12 -2.31
C VAL A 83 8.34 -5.93 -3.46
N ASP A 84 7.57 -6.90 -3.97
CA ASP A 84 7.93 -7.80 -5.08
C ASP A 84 7.25 -7.38 -6.40
N ASP A 85 6.16 -6.61 -6.33
CA ASP A 85 5.39 -6.12 -7.47
C ASP A 85 4.97 -4.66 -7.24
N TRP A 86 5.65 -3.73 -7.90
CA TRP A 86 5.46 -2.28 -7.71
C TRP A 86 4.18 -1.76 -8.36
N ASP A 87 3.78 -2.30 -9.53
CA ASP A 87 2.53 -1.93 -10.20
C ASP A 87 1.32 -2.23 -9.29
N LEU A 88 1.36 -3.40 -8.61
CA LEU A 88 0.33 -3.77 -7.65
C LEU A 88 0.42 -2.98 -6.35
N MET A 89 1.62 -2.62 -5.90
CA MET A 89 1.81 -1.82 -4.69
C MET A 89 1.28 -0.38 -4.88
N GLU A 90 1.50 0.21 -6.04
CA GLU A 90 0.96 1.54 -6.39
C GLU A 90 -0.57 1.55 -6.39
N ARG A 91 -1.20 0.58 -7.07
CA ARG A 91 -2.67 0.40 -7.04
C ARG A 91 -3.17 0.14 -5.62
N PHE A 92 -2.44 -0.63 -4.84
CA PHE A 92 -2.78 -0.85 -3.44
C PHE A 92 -2.79 0.47 -2.65
N MET A 93 -1.77 1.32 -2.83
CA MET A 93 -1.71 2.65 -2.19
C MET A 93 -2.84 3.57 -2.62
N GLU A 94 -3.30 3.50 -3.87
CA GLU A 94 -4.45 4.28 -4.34
C GLU A 94 -5.70 4.05 -3.47
N GLN A 95 -6.07 2.80 -3.20
CA GLN A 95 -7.20 2.52 -2.31
C GLN A 95 -6.88 2.83 -0.84
N VAL A 96 -5.63 2.66 -0.37
CA VAL A 96 -5.24 3.09 0.98
C VAL A 96 -5.53 4.59 1.17
N ILE A 97 -5.14 5.43 0.21
CA ILE A 97 -5.28 6.89 0.28
C ILE A 97 -6.75 7.31 0.10
N PHE A 98 -7.37 6.93 -1.02
CA PHE A 98 -8.66 7.49 -1.41
C PHE A 98 -9.86 6.75 -0.79
N LYS A 99 -9.76 5.44 -0.55
CA LYS A 99 -10.87 4.64 0.01
C LYS A 99 -10.82 4.55 1.53
N TYR A 100 -9.66 4.19 2.10
CA TYR A 100 -9.53 3.97 3.55
C TYR A 100 -9.27 5.26 4.31
N LEU A 101 -8.18 5.98 3.98
CA LEU A 101 -7.86 7.25 4.65
C LEU A 101 -8.82 8.36 4.27
N ARG A 102 -9.34 8.35 3.03
CA ARG A 102 -10.13 9.43 2.44
C ARG A 102 -9.39 10.78 2.54
N ALA A 103 -8.08 10.74 2.28
CA ALA A 103 -7.21 11.89 2.32
C ALA A 103 -7.07 12.50 0.91
N GLU A 104 -6.94 13.83 0.85
CA GLU A 104 -6.34 14.50 -0.29
C GLU A 104 -4.81 14.41 -0.13
N PRO A 105 -4.09 13.60 -0.90
CA PRO A 105 -2.68 13.33 -0.63
C PRO A 105 -1.80 14.61 -0.69
N GLU A 106 -2.18 15.61 -1.50
CA GLU A 106 -1.49 16.91 -1.58
C GLU A 106 -1.53 17.73 -0.27
N ASP A 107 -2.49 17.44 0.61
CA ASP A 107 -2.68 18.17 1.87
C ASP A 107 -2.01 17.48 3.08
N HIS A 108 -1.47 16.26 2.90
CA HIS A 108 -1.00 15.41 4.00
C HIS A 108 0.44 14.95 3.82
N TYR A 109 1.24 15.03 4.88
CA TYR A 109 2.54 14.36 4.91
C TYR A 109 2.34 12.87 5.16
N PHE A 110 3.21 12.03 4.62
CA PHE A 110 3.13 10.58 4.80
C PHE A 110 4.34 10.03 5.58
N LEU A 111 4.04 9.15 6.54
CA LEU A 111 5.01 8.27 7.17
C LEU A 111 4.72 6.84 6.68
N LEU A 112 5.67 6.29 5.92
CA LEU A 112 5.68 4.89 5.51
C LEU A 112 6.72 4.13 6.32
N THR A 113 6.63 2.79 6.33
CA THR A 113 7.62 1.95 7.01
C THR A 113 8.27 0.95 6.07
N GLU A 114 9.53 0.61 6.35
CA GLU A 114 10.29 -0.38 5.61
C GLU A 114 11.00 -1.38 6.54
N PRO A 115 11.36 -2.58 6.07
CA PRO A 115 12.16 -3.51 6.86
C PRO A 115 13.62 -3.05 7.00
N PRO A 116 14.37 -3.52 8.03
CA PRO A 116 15.77 -3.16 8.26
C PRO A 116 16.75 -3.37 7.10
N LEU A 117 16.44 -4.30 6.18
CA LEU A 117 17.29 -4.68 5.05
C LEU A 117 16.68 -4.26 3.72
N ASN A 118 15.84 -3.22 3.72
CA ASN A 118 15.33 -2.63 2.48
C ASN A 118 16.46 -1.94 1.71
N THR A 119 16.44 -2.04 0.39
CA THR A 119 17.49 -1.42 -0.45
C THR A 119 17.19 0.06 -0.70
N PRO A 120 18.20 0.90 -1.00
CA PRO A 120 17.99 2.28 -1.41
C PRO A 120 17.09 2.42 -2.64
N GLU A 121 17.20 1.50 -3.60
CA GLU A 121 16.41 1.51 -4.84
C GLU A 121 14.91 1.35 -4.52
N ASN A 122 14.56 0.48 -3.56
CA ASN A 122 13.17 0.34 -3.12
C ASN A 122 12.63 1.62 -2.45
N ARG A 123 13.49 2.39 -1.76
CA ARG A 123 13.10 3.70 -1.21
C ARG A 123 12.87 4.71 -2.32
N GLU A 124 13.67 4.67 -3.38
CA GLU A 124 13.49 5.52 -4.57
C GLU A 124 12.16 5.21 -5.26
N TYR A 125 11.84 3.94 -5.54
CA TYR A 125 10.53 3.57 -6.10
C TYR A 125 9.36 3.97 -5.20
N THR A 126 9.51 3.82 -3.88
CA THR A 126 8.50 4.29 -2.93
C THR A 126 8.31 5.80 -3.03
N ALA A 127 9.40 6.56 -3.10
CA ALA A 127 9.35 8.02 -3.22
C ALA A 127 8.76 8.46 -4.56
N GLU A 128 9.14 7.80 -5.67
CA GLU A 128 8.61 8.04 -7.01
C GLU A 128 7.09 7.92 -7.01
N ILE A 129 6.52 6.81 -6.54
CA ILE A 129 5.06 6.61 -6.44
C ILE A 129 4.42 7.73 -5.60
N MET A 130 4.96 8.03 -4.42
CA MET A 130 4.31 8.98 -3.52
C MET A 130 4.37 10.43 -4.02
N PHE A 131 5.48 10.84 -4.65
CA PHE A 131 5.65 12.21 -5.14
C PHE A 131 5.12 12.41 -6.55
N GLU A 132 5.37 11.47 -7.48
CA GLU A 132 5.01 11.65 -8.89
C GLU A 132 3.57 11.22 -9.19
N SER A 133 3.06 10.18 -8.54
CA SER A 133 1.69 9.70 -8.76
C SER A 133 0.68 10.32 -7.80
N PHE A 134 1.07 10.54 -6.54
CA PHE A 134 0.15 11.05 -5.50
C PHE A 134 0.45 12.47 -5.03
N ASN A 135 1.49 13.12 -5.56
CA ASN A 135 1.78 14.54 -5.31
C ASN A 135 1.91 14.91 -3.82
N VAL A 136 2.39 14.00 -2.96
CA VAL A 136 2.45 14.30 -1.52
C VAL A 136 3.41 15.46 -1.22
N PRO A 137 3.08 16.37 -0.28
CA PRO A 137 3.92 17.51 0.09
C PRO A 137 5.15 17.11 0.90
N GLY A 138 5.22 15.87 1.39
CA GLY A 138 6.39 15.34 2.07
C GLY A 138 6.22 13.89 2.52
N LEU A 139 7.34 13.17 2.49
CA LEU A 139 7.42 11.74 2.78
C LEU A 139 8.54 11.46 3.79
N TYR A 140 8.27 10.58 4.75
CA TYR A 140 9.28 9.98 5.61
C TYR A 140 9.14 8.45 5.57
N ILE A 141 10.24 7.74 5.34
CA ILE A 141 10.28 6.28 5.35
C ILE A 141 11.04 5.84 6.61
N ALA A 142 10.30 5.24 7.55
CA ALA A 142 10.80 4.80 8.84
C ALA A 142 11.24 3.33 8.81
N VAL A 143 12.43 3.03 9.33
CA VAL A 143 12.89 1.65 9.49
C VAL A 143 12.15 0.99 10.65
N GLN A 144 11.52 -0.15 10.40
CA GLN A 144 10.93 -0.99 11.44
C GLN A 144 12.03 -1.65 12.27
N VAL A 145 11.96 -1.55 13.59
CA VAL A 145 12.83 -2.35 14.46
C VAL A 145 12.18 -3.70 14.69
N LYS A 146 12.86 -4.79 14.29
CA LYS A 146 12.47 -6.12 14.76
C LYS A 146 12.66 -6.14 16.27
N GLN A 147 11.57 -6.14 17.03
CA GLN A 147 11.63 -6.51 18.43
C GLN A 147 12.09 -7.97 18.47
N GLN A 148 13.39 -8.21 18.62
CA GLN A 148 13.86 -9.53 19.01
C GLN A 148 13.14 -9.80 20.32
N ARG A 149 12.21 -10.76 20.31
CA ARG A 149 11.76 -11.35 21.56
C ARG A 149 13.00 -11.99 22.15
N SER A 150 13.67 -11.27 23.04
CA SER A 150 14.62 -11.86 23.97
C SER A 150 13.79 -12.86 24.76
N VAL A 151 13.83 -14.12 24.33
CA VAL A 151 13.44 -15.23 25.18
C VAL A 151 14.50 -15.21 26.28
N VAL A 152 14.20 -14.49 27.36
CA VAL A 152 14.89 -14.68 28.63
C VAL A 152 14.47 -16.07 29.07
N LEU A 153 15.27 -17.07 28.67
CA LEU A 153 15.27 -18.38 29.29
C LEU A 153 15.68 -18.15 30.74
N HIS A 154 14.70 -18.04 31.63
CA HIS A 154 14.94 -18.27 33.04
C HIS A 154 15.16 -19.79 33.22
N HIS A 155 16.37 -20.14 33.61
CA HIS A 155 16.68 -21.36 34.37
C HIS A 155 16.77 -20.97 35.84
#